data_AF-A0A8T4I9Z8-F1
#
_entry.id   AF-A0A8T4I9Z8-F1
#
_cell.length_a   1.000
_cell.length_b   1.000
_cell.length_c   1.000
_cell.angle_alpha   90.00
_cell.angle_beta   90.00
_cell.angle_gamma   90.00
#
_symmetry.space_group_name_H-M   'P 1'
#
loop_
_entity.id
_entity.type
_entity.pdbx_description
1 polymer ?
#
loop_
_entity_poly.entity_id
_entity_poly.type
_entity_poly.pdbx_seq_one_letter_code
_entity_poly.pdbx_strand_id
1 'polypeptide(L)' 'EYWTGWPISKAHLTNTIVHEVLHALGLDHPNTDLDGDGTVEPYECVQTSYGTKPIMCSPNGGYQTSNMGKLVGF' A
#
# COMPACT_ATOMS: atom_id res chain seq x y z
N GLU A 1 -4.92 11.48 21.06
CA GLU A 1 -4.87 10.61 19.86
C GLU A 1 -3.58 9.81 19.87
N TYR A 2 -3.66 8.51 19.58
CA TYR A 2 -2.54 7.56 19.61
C TYR A 2 -1.42 7.83 18.58
N TRP A 3 -1.58 8.86 17.74
CA TRP A 3 -0.69 9.23 16.64
C TRP A 3 0.04 10.56 16.86
N THR A 4 0.10 11.05 18.09
CA THR A 4 0.80 12.30 18.42
C THR A 4 2.26 12.01 18.78
N GLY A 5 3.21 12.72 18.18
CA GLY A 5 4.65 12.63 18.51
C GLY A 5 5.57 12.08 17.41
N TRP A 6 5.02 11.49 16.34
CA TRP A 6 5.78 11.10 15.16
C TRP A 6 5.18 11.76 13.91
N PRO A 7 5.96 12.45 13.07
CA PRO A 7 5.45 13.07 11.85
C PRO A 7 5.11 11.99 10.83
N ILE A 8 3.84 11.58 10.78
CA ILE A 8 3.31 10.68 9.75
C ILE A 8 2.59 11.55 8.71
N SER A 9 2.95 11.39 7.44
CA SER A 9 2.26 12.13 6.37
C SER A 9 0.80 11.72 6.30
N LYS A 10 -0.09 12.66 5.97
CA LYS A 10 -1.53 12.38 5.84
C LYS A 10 -1.79 11.24 4.86
N ALA A 11 -1.06 11.21 3.75
CA ALA A 11 -1.12 10.15 2.73
C ALA A 11 -0.86 8.77 3.34
N HIS A 12 0.25 8.63 4.08
CA HIS A 12 0.66 7.38 4.70
C HIS A 12 -0.35 6.91 5.75
N LEU A 13 -0.84 7.84 6.59
CA LEU A 13 -1.87 7.53 7.59
C LEU A 13 -3.16 7.03 6.93
N THR A 14 -3.64 7.74 5.89
CA THR A 14 -4.87 7.34 5.21
C THR A 14 -4.75 6.03 4.45
N ASN A 15 -3.59 5.74 3.85
CA ASN A 15 -3.35 4.45 3.19
C ASN A 15 -3.31 3.32 4.23
N THR A 16 -2.60 3.53 5.35
CA THR A 16 -2.53 2.56 6.46
C THR A 16 -3.92 2.18 6.96
N ILE A 17 -4.77 3.16 7.26
CA ILE A 17 -6.11 2.88 7.77
C ILE A 17 -6.90 2.01 6.78
N VAL A 18 -6.83 2.31 5.48
CA VAL A 18 -7.53 1.51 4.47
C VAL A 18 -6.90 0.12 4.30
N HIS A 19 -5.57 0.01 4.29
CA HIS A 19 -4.82 -1.23 4.17
C HIS A 19 -5.17 -2.23 5.27
N GLU A 20 -5.12 -1.78 6.54
CA GLU A 20 -5.41 -2.65 7.68
C GLU A 20 -6.89 -3.06 7.73
N VAL A 21 -7.80 -2.18 7.33
CA VAL A 21 -9.23 -2.54 7.21
C VAL A 21 -9.43 -3.60 6.13
N LEU A 22 -8.71 -3.53 5.01
CA LEU A 22 -8.81 -4.53 3.94
C LEU A 22 -8.20 -5.88 4.36
N HIS A 23 -7.13 -5.90 5.16
CA HIS A 23 -6.68 -7.13 5.84
C HIS A 23 -7.76 -7.72 6.74
N ALA A 24 -8.47 -6.88 7.52
CA ALA A 24 -9.59 -7.35 8.34
C ALA A 24 -10.77 -7.92 7.51
N LEU A 25 -10.87 -7.56 6.23
CA LEU A 25 -11.84 -8.12 5.28
C LEU A 25 -11.31 -9.35 4.52
N GLY A 26 -10.09 -9.80 4.82
CA GLY A 26 -9.49 -11.02 4.27
C GLY A 26 -8.67 -10.84 3.00
N LEU A 27 -8.31 -9.60 2.63
CA LEU A 27 -7.38 -9.36 1.53
C LEU A 27 -5.94 -9.55 2.01
N ASP A 28 -5.10 -10.08 1.12
CA ASP A 28 -3.66 -10.27 1.35
C ASP A 28 -2.83 -9.43 0.37
N HIS A 29 -1.53 -9.36 0.62
CA HIS A 29 -0.59 -8.63 -0.22
C HIS A 29 -0.51 -9.26 -1.62
N PRO A 30 -0.71 -8.48 -2.70
CA PRO A 30 -0.62 -8.97 -4.07
C PRO A 30 0.83 -8.89 -4.59
N ASN A 31 1.83 -8.95 -3.69
CA ASN A 31 3.22 -8.94 -4.10
C ASN A 31 3.52 -10.15 -4.99
N THR A 32 4.32 -9.94 -6.02
CA THR A 32 4.75 -10.98 -6.95
C THR A 32 6.19 -10.71 -7.33
N ASP A 33 6.97 -11.76 -7.55
CA ASP A 33 8.33 -11.67 -8.08
C ASP A 33 8.29 -10.99 -9.46
N LEU A 34 8.62 -9.70 -9.52
CA LEU A 34 8.49 -8.89 -10.73
C LEU A 34 9.78 -8.87 -11.54
N ASP A 35 10.93 -9.08 -10.90
CA ASP A 35 12.23 -9.06 -11.57
C ASP A 35 12.75 -10.46 -11.93
N GLY A 36 12.09 -11.52 -11.45
CA GLY A 36 12.33 -12.91 -11.79
C GLY A 36 13.51 -13.53 -11.03
N ASP A 37 13.89 -13.00 -9.87
CA ASP A 37 15.02 -13.49 -9.09
C ASP A 37 14.69 -14.70 -8.19
N GLY A 38 13.41 -15.09 -8.13
CA GLY A 38 12.90 -16.21 -7.34
C GLY A 38 12.45 -15.83 -5.92
N THR A 39 12.47 -14.54 -5.58
CA THR A 39 12.04 -14.00 -4.29
C THR A 39 10.88 -13.03 -4.51
N VAL A 40 9.91 -13.04 -3.58
CA VAL A 40 8.88 -12.00 -3.53
C VAL A 40 9.31 -10.96 -2.50
N GLU A 41 9.78 -9.82 -2.97
CA GLU A 41 10.32 -8.72 -2.16
C GLU A 41 9.27 -7.64 -1.81
N PRO A 42 9.55 -6.82 -0.78
CA PRO A 42 8.77 -5.62 -0.50
C PRO A 42 8.64 -4.71 -1.72
N TYR A 43 7.46 -4.11 -1.89
CA TYR A 43 7.10 -3.23 -3.00
C TYR A 43 7.10 -3.86 -4.39
N GLU A 44 7.27 -5.17 -4.53
CA GLU A 44 7.11 -5.85 -5.81
C GLU A 44 5.64 -6.05 -6.19
N CYS A 45 5.03 -4.96 -6.62
CA CYS A 45 3.70 -4.95 -7.20
C CYS A 45 3.67 -4.05 -8.42
N VAL A 46 2.76 -4.40 -9.34
CA VAL A 46 2.46 -3.61 -10.52
C VAL A 46 2.24 -2.15 -10.15
N GLN A 47 2.83 -1.25 -10.95
CA GLN A 47 2.80 0.18 -10.70
C GLN A 47 2.15 0.88 -11.88
N THR A 48 1.24 1.80 -11.60
CA THR A 48 0.67 2.68 -12.63
C THR A 48 1.74 3.60 -13.22
N SER A 49 1.47 4.19 -14.38
CA SER A 49 2.33 5.22 -14.98
C SER A 49 2.58 6.44 -14.07
N TYR A 50 1.74 6.65 -13.06
CA TYR A 50 1.86 7.73 -12.06
C TYR A 50 2.63 7.33 -10.81
N GLY A 51 3.25 6.16 -10.76
CA GLY A 51 4.01 5.72 -9.59
C GLY A 51 3.19 5.10 -8.47
N THR A 52 1.88 4.93 -8.65
CA THR A 52 0.99 4.38 -7.62
C THR A 52 0.97 2.86 -7.69
N LYS A 53 1.17 2.18 -6.55
CA LYS A 53 1.01 0.73 -6.38
C LYS A 53 -0.37 0.41 -5.77
N PRO A 54 -0.90 -0.82 -5.91
CA PRO A 54 -2.11 -1.26 -5.23
C PRO A 54 -2.06 -0.95 -3.74
N ILE A 55 -3.21 -0.60 -3.14
CA ILE A 55 -3.26 -0.25 -1.71
C ILE A 55 -2.75 -1.39 -0.81
N MET A 56 -2.98 -2.64 -1.24
CA MET A 56 -2.52 -3.84 -0.53
C MET A 56 -1.07 -4.21 -0.83
N CYS A 57 -0.32 -3.46 -1.65
CA CYS A 57 1.08 -3.78 -1.89
C CYS A 57 1.88 -3.65 -0.59
N SER A 58 2.58 -4.71 -0.20
CA SER A 58 3.41 -4.72 1.01
C SER A 58 4.64 -3.83 0.82
N PRO A 59 5.09 -3.08 1.84
CA PRO A 59 4.51 -2.96 3.18
C PRO A 59 3.30 -2.01 3.28
N ASN A 60 3.15 -1.02 2.40
CA ASN A 60 1.96 -0.16 2.32
C ASN A 60 1.97 0.65 1.02
N GLY A 61 1.20 0.20 0.02
CA GLY A 61 1.06 0.87 -1.27
C GLY A 61 0.08 2.04 -1.26
N GLY A 62 -0.57 2.28 -2.40
CA GLY A 62 -1.55 3.36 -2.55
C GLY A 62 -0.95 4.70 -2.96
N TYR A 63 -1.70 5.78 -2.72
CA TYR A 63 -1.36 7.11 -3.22
C TYR A 63 -0.21 7.76 -2.43
N GLN A 64 0.65 8.49 -3.14
CA GLN A 64 1.72 9.30 -2.54
C GLN A 64 1.28 10.74 -2.21
N THR A 65 0.02 11.07 -2.50
CA THR A 65 -0.58 12.39 -2.24
C THR A 65 -1.53 12.32 -1.05
N SER A 66 -2.02 13.46 -0.56
CA SER A 66 -2.95 13.53 0.59
C SER A 66 -4.32 12.86 0.38
N ASN A 67 -4.53 12.18 -0.75
CA ASN A 67 -5.72 11.42 -1.06
C ASN A 67 -5.73 10.12 -0.26
N MET A 68 -6.92 9.72 0.18
CA MET A 68 -7.09 8.42 0.83
C MET A 68 -6.90 7.28 -0.17
N GLY A 69 -6.14 6.27 0.23
CA GLY A 69 -5.98 5.03 -0.50
C GLY A 69 -7.32 4.39 -0.85
N LYS A 70 -7.39 3.73 -2.01
CA LYS A 70 -8.59 3.06 -2.48
C LYS A 70 -8.22 1.67 -2.95
N LEU A 71 -9.12 0.70 -2.72
CA LEU A 71 -9.04 -0.58 -3.40
C LEU A 71 -9.35 -0.35 -4.87
N VAL A 72 -8.41 -0.72 -5.73
CA VAL A 72 -8.40 -0.51 -7.16
C VAL A 72 -7.91 -1.79 -7.81
N GLY A 73 -8.60 -2.26 -8.85
CA GLY A 73 -8.42 -3.61 -9.40
C GLY A 73 -7.43 -3.69 -10.57
N PHE A 74 -6.30 -2.99 -10.52
CA PHE A 74 -5.28 -3.02 -11.56
C PHE A 74 -4.06 -3.85 -11.17
#